data_AF-A0A819MXU2-F1
#
_entry.id   AF-A0A819MXU2-F1
#
_cell.length_a   1.000
_cell.length_b   1.000
_cell.length_c   1.000
_cell.angle_alpha   90.00
_cell.angle_beta   90.00
_cell.angle_gamma   90.00
#
_symmetry.space_group_name_H-M   'P 1'
#
loop_
_entity.id
_entity.type
_entity.pdbx_description
1 polymer ?
#
loop_
_entity_poly.entity_id
_entity_poly.type
_entity_poly.pdbx_seq_one_letter_code
_entity_poly.pdbx_strand_id
1 'polypeptide(L)'
;MQMVAFTQHSWRRTSRLFGTHGELTWSGENTIEHYDFLKQTRTIYDETDLSSSGIMTSGHADADYFAMDSFIRAVASNRSDLICTTPQDSLTSHILAFAAERARRENRVCSIDEMM
;
A
#
# COMPACT_ATOMS: atom_id res chain seq x y z
N MET A 1 -1.82 -8.03 6.35
CA MET A 1 -3.15 -8.03 7.01
C MET A 1 -3.90 -6.76 6.64
N GLN A 2 -5.02 -6.84 5.91
CA GLN A 2 -5.91 -5.70 5.72
C GLN A 2 -6.96 -5.72 6.84
N MET A 3 -7.01 -4.68 7.67
CA MET A 3 -8.10 -4.47 8.62
C MET A 3 -9.16 -3.60 7.94
N VAL A 4 -10.00 -4.23 7.12
CA VAL A 4 -11.17 -3.58 6.53
C VAL A 4 -12.44 -4.16 7.16
N ALA A 5 -13.22 -3.31 7.83
CA ALA A 5 -14.49 -3.69 8.44
C ALA A 5 -15.66 -3.09 7.67
N PHE A 6 -16.81 -3.78 7.66
CA PHE A 6 -18.06 -3.31 7.06
C PHE A 6 -18.00 -3.00 5.56
N THR A 7 -17.25 -3.79 4.77
CA THR A 7 -17.19 -3.68 3.30
C THR A 7 -17.79 -4.92 2.64
N GLN A 8 -18.50 -4.73 1.52
CA GLN A 8 -18.96 -5.82 0.66
C GLN A 8 -17.82 -6.44 -0.16
N HIS A 9 -16.72 -5.71 -0.31
CA HIS A 9 -15.57 -6.17 -1.06
C HIS A 9 -14.56 -6.83 -0.13
N SER A 10 -14.58 -8.16 -0.10
CA SER A 10 -13.48 -8.94 0.46
C SER A 10 -12.29 -8.86 -0.51
N TRP A 11 -11.10 -8.56 0.00
CA TRP A 11 -9.83 -8.60 -0.75
C TRP A 11 -9.60 -7.51 -1.81
N ARG A 12 -10.43 -6.46 -1.88
CA ARG A 12 -10.16 -5.31 -2.76
C ARG A 12 -9.82 -4.07 -1.98
N ARG A 13 -8.58 -3.62 -2.14
CA ARG A 13 -8.15 -2.29 -1.76
C ARG A 13 -8.25 -1.39 -2.99
N THR A 14 -8.72 -0.18 -2.78
CA THR A 14 -8.69 0.87 -3.80
C THR A 14 -7.74 1.96 -3.34
N SER A 15 -7.01 2.55 -4.28
CA SER A 15 -6.08 3.64 -4.04
C SER A 15 -6.30 4.71 -5.10
N ARG A 16 -6.38 5.97 -4.68
CA ARG A 16 -6.41 7.11 -5.59
C ARG A 16 -5.41 8.14 -5.11
N LEU A 17 -4.49 8.52 -5.99
CA LEU A 17 -3.47 9.52 -5.72
C LEU A 17 -3.71 10.71 -6.64
N PHE A 18 -3.91 11.88 -6.05
CA PHE A 18 -4.06 13.13 -6.79
C PHE A 18 -2.74 13.89 -6.76
N GLY A 19 -2.22 14.23 -7.94
CA GLY A 19 -1.11 15.14 -8.13
C GLY A 19 -1.57 16.45 -8.79
N THR A 20 -0.64 17.39 -8.95
CA THR A 20 -0.94 18.68 -9.59
C THR A 20 -1.19 18.57 -11.10
N HIS A 21 -0.71 17.49 -11.74
CA HIS A 21 -0.77 17.29 -13.19
C HIS A 21 -1.60 16.08 -13.62
N GLY A 22 -2.15 15.35 -12.67
CA GLY A 22 -2.92 14.16 -12.97
C GLY A 22 -3.34 13.39 -11.74
N GLU A 23 -4.04 12.29 -11.98
CA GLU A 23 -4.42 11.35 -10.93
C GLU A 23 -4.10 9.91 -11.33
N LEU A 24 -3.73 9.11 -10.33
CA LEU A 24 -3.57 7.68 -10.45
C LEU A 24 -4.71 6.99 -9.70
N THR A 25 -5.35 6.01 -10.34
CA THR A 25 -6.39 5.19 -9.73
C THR A 25 -6.04 3.71 -9.87
N TRP A 26 -6.17 2.98 -8.76
CA TRP A 26 -6.04 1.53 -8.71
C TRP A 26 -7.24 0.95 -7.95
N SER A 27 -7.99 0.05 -8.60
CA SER A 27 -9.26 -0.49 -8.09
C SER A 27 -9.16 -1.94 -7.56
N GLY A 28 -7.96 -2.41 -7.26
CA GLY A 28 -7.76 -3.81 -6.84
C GLY A 28 -7.72 -4.80 -8.00
N GLU A 29 -7.34 -4.32 -9.19
CA GLU A 29 -7.14 -5.10 -10.41
C GLU A 29 -5.68 -4.98 -10.88
N ASN A 30 -5.34 -5.67 -11.96
CA ASN A 30 -3.99 -5.71 -12.51
C ASN A 30 -3.65 -4.47 -13.35
N THR A 31 -4.42 -3.38 -13.20
CA THR A 31 -4.22 -2.16 -13.99
C THR A 31 -4.17 -0.92 -13.12
N ILE A 32 -3.32 0.02 -13.51
CA ILE A 32 -3.25 1.37 -12.95
C ILE A 32 -3.71 2.34 -14.04
N GLU A 33 -4.71 3.15 -13.71
CA GLU A 33 -5.17 4.23 -14.57
C GLU A 33 -4.44 5.53 -14.21
N HIS A 34 -3.90 6.21 -15.23
CA HIS A 34 -3.38 7.56 -15.11
C HIS A 34 -4.19 8.52 -15.98
N TYR A 35 -4.71 9.58 -15.39
CA TYR A 35 -5.34 10.68 -16.12
C TYR A 35 -4.48 11.93 -16.05
N ASP A 36 -3.95 12.37 -17.20
CA ASP A 36 -3.12 13.57 -17.35
C ASP A 36 -4.03 14.78 -17.58
N PHE A 37 -4.01 15.74 -16.66
CA PHE A 37 -4.87 16.92 -16.71
C PHE A 37 -4.52 17.88 -17.84
N LEU A 38 -3.24 17.98 -18.20
CA LEU A 38 -2.77 18.92 -19.23
C LEU A 38 -3.13 18.43 -20.63
N LYS A 39 -3.02 17.12 -20.86
CA LYS A 39 -3.34 16.49 -22.14
C LYS A 39 -4.78 16.02 -22.24
N GLN A 40 -5.47 15.93 -21.09
CA GLN A 40 -6.81 15.34 -20.97
C GLN A 40 -6.86 13.90 -21.49
N THR A 41 -5.77 13.15 -21.30
CA THR A 41 -5.62 11.78 -21.79
C THR A 41 -5.60 10.79 -20.65
N ARG A 42 -6.23 9.63 -20.88
CA ARG A 42 -6.18 8.47 -19.99
C ARG A 42 -5.18 7.45 -20.54
N THR A 43 -4.28 6.99 -19.69
CA THR A 43 -3.35 5.89 -19.97
C THR A 43 -3.61 4.77 -18.98
N ILE A 44 -3.62 3.53 -19.47
CA ILE A 44 -3.79 2.33 -18.64
C ILE A 44 -2.46 1.59 -18.68
N TYR A 45 -1.91 1.32 -17.50
CA TYR A 45 -0.73 0.46 -17.32
C TYR A 45 -1.21 -0.90 -16.82
N ASP A 46 -0.89 -1.98 -17.52
CA ASP A 46 -1.28 -3.34 -17.17
C ASP A 46 -0.09 -4.09 -16.55
N GLU A 47 -0.35 -4.96 -15.57
CA GLU A 47 0.64 -5.83 -14.94
C GLU A 47 1.37 -6.73 -15.96
N THR A 48 0.75 -7.07 -17.08
CA THR A 48 1.39 -7.83 -18.18
C THR A 48 2.56 -7.08 -18.84
N ASP A 49 2.62 -5.75 -18.74
CA ASP A 49 3.77 -4.95 -19.19
C ASP A 49 4.94 -4.98 -18.19
N LEU A 50 4.73 -5.52 -16.99
CA LEU A 50 5.72 -5.70 -15.94
C LEU A 50 6.05 -7.19 -15.85
N SER A 51 7.25 -7.59 -16.27
CA SER A 51 7.66 -9.00 -16.38
C SER A 51 7.24 -9.86 -15.18
N SER A 52 6.11 -10.56 -15.28
CA SER A 52 5.63 -11.47 -14.25
C SER A 52 6.63 -12.62 -14.16
N SER A 53 7.27 -12.80 -13.01
CA SER A 53 8.37 -13.76 -12.84
C SER A 53 7.96 -15.23 -12.95
N GLY A 54 6.72 -15.54 -13.37
CA GLY A 54 6.19 -16.90 -13.48
C GLY A 54 6.04 -17.63 -12.14
N ILE A 55 6.29 -16.92 -11.03
CA ILE A 55 6.18 -17.48 -9.68
C ILE A 55 4.72 -17.31 -9.26
N MET A 56 3.92 -18.35 -9.42
CA MET A 56 2.59 -18.41 -8.80
C MET A 56 2.75 -18.87 -7.36
N THR A 57 2.78 -17.95 -6.39
CA THR A 57 2.67 -18.32 -4.98
C THR A 57 1.23 -18.19 -4.49
N SER A 58 0.81 -19.14 -3.66
CA SER A 58 -0.46 -19.05 -2.94
C SER A 58 -0.30 -18.07 -1.76
N GLY A 59 -1.23 -17.13 -1.57
CA GLY A 59 -1.17 -16.14 -0.48
C GLY A 59 -1.78 -14.78 -0.83
N HIS A 60 -1.28 -13.71 -0.21
CA HIS A 60 -1.69 -12.32 -0.49
C HIS A 60 -1.18 -11.79 -1.85
N ALA A 61 -1.51 -12.46 -2.97
CA ALA A 61 -1.10 -12.09 -4.34
C ALA A 61 0.42 -11.85 -4.45
N ASP A 62 1.21 -12.88 -4.10
CA ASP A 62 2.69 -12.89 -4.10
C ASP A 62 3.39 -11.90 -3.15
N ALA A 63 2.67 -10.99 -2.49
CA ALA A 63 3.25 -10.00 -1.60
C ALA A 63 4.05 -10.64 -0.45
N ASP A 64 3.55 -11.75 0.11
CA ASP A 64 4.24 -12.49 1.17
C ASP A 64 5.56 -13.09 0.69
N TYR A 65 5.59 -13.60 -0.55
CA TYR A 65 6.81 -14.13 -1.17
C TYR A 65 7.85 -13.02 -1.34
N PHE A 66 7.48 -11.90 -1.94
CA PHE A 66 8.41 -10.79 -2.17
C PHE A 66 8.89 -10.12 -0.88
N ALA A 67 8.04 -10.06 0.16
CA ALA A 67 8.47 -9.60 1.48
C ALA A 67 9.56 -10.51 2.07
N MET A 68 9.37 -11.83 1.97
CA MET A 68 10.37 -12.79 2.43
C MET A 68 11.64 -12.81 1.57
N ASP A 69 11.52 -12.70 0.24
CA ASP A 69 12.66 -12.60 -0.68
C ASP A 69 13.52 -11.38 -0.34
N SER A 70 12.89 -10.20 -0.20
CA SER A 70 13.55 -8.96 0.23
C SER A 70 14.29 -9.15 1.55
N PHE A 71 13.65 -9.77 2.54
CA PHE A 71 14.27 -10.04 3.84
C PHE A 71 15.49 -10.96 3.74
N ILE A 72 15.35 -12.10 3.07
CA ILE A 72 16.43 -13.08 2.92
C ILE A 72 17.61 -12.45 2.18
N ARG A 73 17.36 -11.69 1.11
CA ARG A 73 18.40 -11.00 0.34
C ARG A 73 19.10 -9.93 1.16
N ALA A 74 18.36 -9.15 1.96
CA ALA A 74 18.93 -8.15 2.85
C ALA A 74 19.92 -8.77 3.83
N VAL A 75 19.54 -9.89 4.46
CA VAL A 75 20.39 -10.60 5.43
C VAL A 75 21.59 -11.24 4.73
N ALA A 76 21.37 -11.97 3.63
CA ALA A 76 22.42 -12.71 2.92
C ALA A 76 23.49 -11.79 2.32
N SER A 77 23.12 -10.58 1.91
CA SER A 77 24.03 -9.60 1.33
C SER A 77 24.46 -8.48 2.29
N ASN A 78 24.02 -8.53 3.55
CA ASN A 78 24.24 -7.48 4.55
C ASN A 78 23.82 -6.08 4.06
N ARG A 79 22.66 -6.02 3.39
CA ARG A 79 22.10 -4.82 2.76
C ARG A 79 20.73 -4.48 3.33
N SER A 80 20.74 -3.65 4.38
CA SER A 80 19.51 -3.19 5.03
C SER A 80 18.60 -2.34 4.13
N ASP A 81 19.15 -1.73 3.08
CA ASP A 81 18.42 -0.90 2.11
C ASP A 81 17.44 -1.69 1.23
N LEU A 82 17.53 -3.02 1.22
CA LEU A 82 16.57 -3.89 0.55
C LEU A 82 15.24 -4.03 1.32
N ILE A 83 15.20 -3.60 2.59
CA ILE A 83 13.99 -3.60 3.42
C ILE A 83 13.31 -2.23 3.31
N CYS A 84 12.09 -2.18 2.77
CA CYS A 84 11.36 -0.93 2.57
C CYS A 84 10.69 -0.38 3.83
N THR A 85 10.54 -1.19 4.89
CA THR A 85 9.83 -0.81 6.12
C THR A 85 10.66 -1.11 7.36
N THR A 86 10.80 -0.12 8.22
CA THR A 86 11.52 -0.23 9.49
C THR A 86 10.58 -0.57 10.65
N PRO A 87 11.12 -0.96 11.82
CA PRO A 87 10.33 -1.05 13.05
C PRO A 87 9.62 0.27 13.40
N GLN A 88 10.20 1.42 13.06
CA GLN A 88 9.61 2.73 13.32
C GLN A 88 8.38 3.00 12.43
N ASP A 89 8.40 2.55 11.16
CA ASP A 89 7.23 2.64 10.26
C ASP A 89 6.08 1.77 10.77
N SER A 90 6.42 0.60 11.31
CA SER A 90 5.46 -0.31 11.94
C SER A 90 4.85 0.32 13.19
N LEU A 91 5.66 0.93 14.06
CA LEU A 91 5.18 1.62 15.26
C LEU A 91 4.25 2.78 14.89
N THR A 92 4.65 3.61 13.94
CA THR A 92 3.85 4.75 13.44
C THR A 92 2.47 4.27 12.94
N SER A 93 2.42 3.15 12.22
CA SER A 93 1.17 2.56 11.74
C SER A 93 0.25 2.11 12.88
N HIS A 94 0.81 1.60 13.99
CA HIS A 94 0.02 1.22 15.16
C HIS A 94 -0.48 2.44 15.93
N ILE A 95 0.35 3.48 16.09
CA ILE A 95 -0.07 4.74 16.73
C ILE A 95 -1.25 5.35 15.97
N LEU A 96 -1.21 5.35 14.63
CA LEU A 96 -2.32 5.81 13.80
C LEU A 96 -3.63 5.06 14.10
N ALA A 97 -3.58 3.74 14.30
CA ALA A 97 -4.76 2.95 14.64
C ALA A 97 -5.34 3.34 16.02
N PHE A 98 -4.49 3.60 17.01
CA PHE A 98 -4.94 4.08 18.32
C PHE A 98 -5.49 5.51 18.26
N ALA A 99 -4.89 6.39 17.48
CA ALA A 99 -5.37 7.74 17.24
C ALA A 99 -6.76 7.73 16.59
N ALA A 100 -6.98 6.83 15.62
CA ALA A 100 -8.28 6.64 14.98
C ALA A 100 -9.34 6.14 15.98
N GLU A 101 -9.00 5.19 16.86
CA GLU A 101 -9.94 4.72 17.89
C GLU A 101 -10.28 5.82 18.91
N ARG A 102 -9.29 6.65 19.29
CA ARG A 102 -9.53 7.81 20.14
C ARG A 102 -10.43 8.84 19.47
N ALA A 103 -10.15 9.18 18.21
CA ALA A 103 -10.97 10.08 17.40
C ALA A 103 -12.42 9.59 17.29
N ARG A 104 -12.62 8.29 17.09
CA ARG A 104 -13.95 7.66 17.07
C ARG A 104 -14.69 7.80 18.39
N ARG A 105 -14.01 7.62 19.54
CA ARG A 105 -14.61 7.72 20.87
C ARG A 105 -14.92 9.16 21.29
N GLU A 106 -14.01 10.09 20.99
CA GLU A 106 -14.09 11.49 21.41
C GLU A 106 -14.84 12.36 20.38
N ASN A 107 -15.13 11.82 19.20
CA ASN A 107 -15.77 12.52 18.08
C ASN A 107 -15.05 13.83 17.71
N ARG A 108 -13.72 13.76 17.61
CA ARG A 108 -12.86 14.90 17.23
C ARG A 108 -11.67 14.44 16.40
N VAL A 109 -10.99 15.40 15.80
CA VAL A 109 -9.66 15.18 15.22
C VAL A 109 -8.63 15.01 16.34
N CYS A 110 -7.81 13.97 16.25
CA CYS A 110 -6.67 13.70 17.12
C CYS A 110 -5.37 13.81 16.32
N SER A 111 -4.40 14.57 16.81
CA SER A 111 -3.05 14.54 16.22
C SER A 111 -2.33 13.25 16.60
N ILE A 112 -1.53 12.72 15.67
CA ILE A 112 -0.64 11.59 15.95
C ILE A 112 0.44 12.00 16.97
N ASP A 113 0.86 13.27 16.95
CA ASP A 113 1.83 13.82 17.91
C ASP A 113 1.32 13.84 19.35
N GLU A 114 -0.01 13.79 19.57
CA GLU A 114 -0.58 13.64 20.92
C GLU A 114 -0.31 12.25 21.53
N MET A 115 0.19 11.29 20.75
CA MET A 115 0.35 9.88 21.13
C MET A 115 1.80 9.38 21.07
N MET A 116 2.74 10.25 20.67
CA MET A 116 4.19 10.01 20.70
C MET A 116 4.80 10.61 21.97
#